data_AF-A0A6L7Q020-F1
#
_entry.id   AF-A0A6L7Q020-F1
#
_cell.length_a   1.000
_cell.length_b   1.000
_cell.length_c   1.000
_cell.angle_alpha   90.00
_cell.angle_beta   90.00
_cell.angle_gamma   90.00
#
_symmetry.space_group_name_H-M   'P 1'
#
loop_
_entity.id
_entity.type
_entity.pdbx_description
1 polymer ?
#
loop_
_entity_poly.entity_id
_entity_poly.type
_entity_poly.pdbx_seq_one_letter_code
_entity_poly.pdbx_strand_id
1 'polypeptide(L)'
;MSGQADGNAPAPDAPVEITARVVADGNRFVAAVDGLELEGSGRTPDAARNALVQTMRGWLERQDTAGKLADSLGVDHLDEETEIVLQFAADNSDG
;
A
#
# COMPACT_ATOMS: atom_id res chain seq x y z
N MET A 1 -14.96 37.96 5.67
CA MET A 1 -13.66 37.47 6.17
C MET A 1 -13.50 36.07 5.62
N SER A 2 -12.80 35.92 4.50
CA SER A 2 -12.62 34.64 3.84
C SER A 2 -11.45 33.92 4.53
N GLY A 3 -11.77 32.89 5.32
CA GLY A 3 -10.77 32.03 5.91
C GLY A 3 -10.23 31.08 4.85
N GLN A 4 -9.11 31.45 4.25
CA GLN A 4 -8.25 30.57 3.48
C GLN A 4 -7.61 29.58 4.46
N ALA A 5 -8.22 28.41 4.64
CA ALA A 5 -7.54 27.26 5.21
C ALA A 5 -6.90 26.48 4.07
N ASP A 6 -5.77 27.00 3.59
CA ASP A 6 -4.82 26.24 2.78
C ASP A 6 -4.09 25.29 3.75
N GLY A 7 -4.81 24.24 4.14
CA GLY A 7 -4.34 23.18 5.01
C GLY A 7 -4.76 21.89 4.34
N ASN A 8 -3.99 21.47 3.34
CA ASN A 8 -4.09 20.11 2.79
C ASN A 8 -3.53 19.12 3.83
N ALA A 9 -4.13 19.11 5.02
CA ALA A 9 -4.06 17.96 5.90
C ALA A 9 -5.06 16.96 5.32
N PRO A 10 -4.66 15.70 5.07
CA PRO A 10 -5.64 14.67 4.77
C PRO A 10 -6.71 14.69 5.87
N ALA A 11 -7.98 14.52 5.48
CA ALA A 11 -9.07 14.41 6.45
C ALA A 11 -8.73 13.32 7.48
N PRO A 12 -9.16 13.44 8.75
CA PRO A 12 -8.83 12.48 9.80
C PRO A 12 -9.29 11.05 9.50
N ASP A 13 -10.12 10.85 8.48
CA ASP A 13 -10.67 9.57 8.04
C ASP A 13 -10.20 9.13 6.64
N ALA A 14 -9.16 9.75 6.09
CA ALA A 14 -8.67 9.38 4.77
C ALA A 14 -7.99 7.99 4.80
N PRO A 15 -8.30 7.09 3.85
CA PRO A 15 -7.64 5.79 3.79
C PRO A 15 -6.14 5.97 3.56
N VAL A 16 -5.34 5.10 4.16
CA VAL A 16 -3.90 5.05 3.89
C VAL A 16 -3.69 4.32 2.57
N GLU A 17 -3.38 5.10 1.53
CA GLU A 17 -3.15 4.60 0.18
C GLU A 17 -1.68 4.19 0.02
N ILE A 18 -1.45 2.91 -0.26
CA ILE A 18 -0.12 2.33 -0.43
C ILE A 18 0.04 1.95 -1.89
N THR A 19 1.06 2.51 -2.55
CA THR A 19 1.30 2.26 -3.97
C THR A 19 2.23 1.08 -4.16
N ALA A 20 1.75 0.06 -4.87
CA ALA A 20 2.55 -1.06 -5.35
C ALA A 20 2.70 -1.02 -6.87
N ARG A 21 3.82 -1.57 -7.35
CA ARG A 21 4.07 -1.75 -8.78
C ARG A 21 4.32 -3.22 -9.07
N VAL A 22 3.81 -3.67 -10.22
CA VAL A 22 4.14 -4.98 -10.78
C VAL A 22 5.13 -4.78 -11.91
N VAL A 23 6.26 -5.48 -11.84
CA VAL A 23 7.29 -5.50 -12.88
C VAL A 23 7.46 -6.92 -13.40
N ALA A 24 7.72 -7.07 -14.69
CA ALA A 24 8.14 -8.34 -15.26
C ALA A 24 9.63 -8.56 -14.95
N ASP A 25 9.96 -9.71 -14.38
CA ASP A 25 11.32 -10.13 -14.05
C ASP A 25 11.59 -11.48 -14.72
N GLY A 26 12.24 -11.45 -15.88
CA GLY A 26 12.48 -12.65 -16.68
C GLY A 26 11.20 -13.39 -17.08
N ASN A 27 10.97 -14.57 -16.51
CA ASN A 27 9.81 -15.43 -16.80
C ASN A 27 8.72 -15.37 -15.71
N ARG A 28 8.73 -14.33 -14.86
CA ARG A 28 7.76 -14.12 -13.78
C ARG A 28 7.44 -12.64 -13.62
N PHE A 29 6.44 -12.37 -12.81
CA PHE A 29 6.05 -11.02 -12.40
C PHE A 29 6.33 -10.87 -10.92
N VAL A 30 6.85 -9.71 -10.54
CA VAL A 30 7.15 -9.33 -9.16
C VAL A 30 6.37 -8.06 -8.85
N ALA A 31 5.50 -8.14 -7.84
CA ALA A 31 4.76 -7.03 -7.29
C ALA A 31 5.47 -6.56 -6.02
N ALA A 32 5.81 -5.29 -5.93
CA ALA A 32 6.48 -4.72 -4.75
C ALA A 32 5.82 -3.40 -4.34
N VAL A 33 5.78 -3.13 -3.05
CA VAL A 33 5.34 -1.83 -2.51
C VAL A 33 6.52 -0.85 -2.52
N ASP A 34 6.28 0.37 -2.98
CA ASP A 34 7.30 1.43 -2.86
C ASP A 34 7.46 1.83 -1.39
N GLY A 35 8.70 1.82 -0.89
CA GLY A 35 9.00 2.19 0.50
C GLY A 35 8.82 1.08 1.55
N LEU A 36 8.29 -0.09 1.19
CA LEU A 36 8.21 -1.26 2.09
C LEU A 36 8.99 -2.44 1.54
N GLU A 37 9.64 -3.21 2.41
CA GLU A 37 10.29 -4.50 2.06
C GLU A 37 9.23 -5.61 1.87
N LEU A 38 8.20 -5.34 1.07
CA LEU A 38 7.11 -6.25 0.76
C LEU A 38 7.07 -6.53 -0.73
N GLU A 39 7.23 -7.82 -1.05
CA GLU A 39 7.15 -8.33 -2.40
C GLU A 39 6.24 -9.56 -2.51
N GLY A 40 5.63 -9.72 -3.66
CA GLY A 40 4.85 -10.87 -4.08
C GLY A 40 5.26 -11.26 -5.49
N SER A 41 5.28 -12.56 -5.78
CA SER A 41 5.72 -13.03 -7.09
C SER A 41 4.78 -14.07 -7.67
N GLY A 42 4.69 -14.11 -9.00
CA GLY A 42 3.78 -15.01 -9.70
C GLY A 42 4.15 -15.21 -11.16
N ARG A 43 3.57 -16.23 -11.79
CA ARG A 43 3.73 -16.47 -13.25
C ARG A 43 2.95 -15.48 -14.11
N THR A 44 1.98 -14.80 -13.52
CA THR A 44 1.15 -13.77 -14.14
C THR A 44 1.16 -12.52 -13.27
N PRO A 45 0.86 -11.33 -13.84
CA PRO A 45 0.75 -10.11 -13.04
C PRO A 45 -0.30 -10.26 -11.94
N ASP A 46 -1.44 -10.89 -12.23
CA ASP A 46 -2.49 -11.16 -11.25
C ASP A 46 -2.01 -12.05 -10.09
N ALA A 47 -1.27 -13.12 -10.40
CA ALA A 47 -0.69 -13.98 -9.36
C ALA A 47 0.33 -13.23 -8.48
N ALA A 48 1.13 -12.34 -9.07
CA ALA A 48 2.06 -11.51 -8.30
C ALA A 48 1.32 -10.50 -7.40
N ARG A 49 0.24 -9.87 -7.90
CA ARG A 49 -0.64 -8.99 -7.12
C ARG A 49 -1.25 -9.71 -5.93
N ASN A 50 -1.85 -10.89 -6.17
CA ASN A 50 -2.47 -11.69 -5.11
C ASN A 50 -1.43 -12.18 -4.08
N ALA A 51 -0.24 -12.58 -4.53
CA ALA A 51 0.86 -12.91 -3.63
C ALA A 51 1.24 -11.72 -2.75
N LEU A 52 1.36 -10.51 -3.32
CA LEU A 52 1.67 -9.31 -2.54
C LEU A 52 0.57 -8.97 -1.54
N VAL A 53 -0.71 -9.07 -1.92
CA VAL A 53 -1.85 -8.83 -1.01
C VAL A 53 -1.78 -9.76 0.20
N GLN A 54 -1.48 -11.05 -0.01
CA GLN A 54 -1.34 -12.00 1.10
C GLN A 54 -0.13 -11.68 1.99
N THR A 55 1.03 -11.37 1.38
CA THR A 55 2.23 -10.94 2.10
C THR A 55 1.95 -9.70 2.94
N MET A 56 1.22 -8.73 2.38
CA MET A 56 0.89 -7.47 3.02
C MET A 56 -0.06 -7.68 4.20
N ARG A 57 -1.11 -8.50 4.07
CA ARG A 57 -1.99 -8.84 5.20
C ARG A 57 -1.22 -9.41 6.38
N GLY A 58 -0.37 -10.41 6.14
CA GLY A 58 0.44 -11.01 7.19
C GLY A 58 1.53 -10.07 7.73
N TRP A 59 1.92 -9.03 6.99
CA TRP A 59 2.79 -7.98 7.50
C TRP A 59 2.02 -6.98 8.37
N LEU A 60 0.84 -6.53 7.94
CA LEU A 60 -0.04 -5.65 8.71
C LEU A 60 -0.33 -6.25 10.08
N GLU A 61 -0.76 -7.52 10.13
CA GLU A 61 -1.03 -8.23 11.40
C GLU A 61 0.19 -8.27 12.32
N ARG A 62 1.39 -8.46 11.75
CA ARG A 62 2.64 -8.48 12.53
C ARG A 62 3.02 -7.11 13.06
N GLN A 63 2.90 -6.07 12.26
CA GLN A 63 3.23 -4.71 12.68
C GLN A 63 2.21 -4.16 13.68
N ASP A 64 0.93 -4.48 13.48
CA ASP A 64 -0.16 -4.17 14.40
C ASP A 64 0.07 -4.81 15.77
N THR A 65 0.34 -6.13 15.79
CA THR A 65 0.70 -6.85 17.03
C THR A 65 1.94 -6.27 17.71
N ALA A 66 2.89 -5.74 16.94
CA ALA A 66 4.10 -5.11 17.45
C ALA A 66 3.90 -3.64 17.87
N GLY A 67 2.73 -3.04 17.61
CA GLY A 67 2.44 -1.63 17.84
C GLY A 67 3.27 -0.68 16.97
N LYS A 68 3.73 -1.13 15.79
CA LYS A 68 4.62 -0.40 14.88
C LYS A 68 4.00 -0.12 13.51
N LEU A 69 2.70 -0.36 13.37
CA LEU A 69 2.03 -0.25 12.09
C LEU A 69 2.07 1.18 11.51
N ALA A 70 1.76 2.19 12.34
CA ALA A 70 1.79 3.60 11.93
C ALA A 70 3.20 4.05 11.49
N ASP A 71 4.20 3.76 12.31
CA ASP A 71 5.62 4.01 12.00
C ASP A 71 6.06 3.33 10.70
N SER A 72 5.69 2.06 10.54
CA SER A 72 6.03 1.29 9.34
C SER A 72 5.38 1.82 8.07
N LEU A 73 4.19 2.40 8.18
CA LEU A 73 3.47 3.05 7.08
C LEU A 73 3.85 4.53 6.90
N GLY A 74 4.71 5.07 7.77
CA GLY A 74 5.15 6.46 7.71
C GLY A 74 4.07 7.47 8.11
N VAL A 75 3.09 7.07 8.92
CA VAL A 75 2.00 7.91 9.41
C VAL A 75 2.11 8.13 10.92
N ASP A 76 1.63 9.29 11.40
CA ASP A 76 1.73 9.67 12.82
C ASP A 76 0.82 8.83 13.72
N HIS A 77 -0.38 8.53 13.21
CA HIS A 77 -1.37 7.70 13.89
C HIS A 77 -2.18 6.88 12.88
N LEU A 78 -2.57 5.67 13.29
CA LEU A 78 -3.53 4.81 12.61
C LEU A 78 -4.62 4.49 13.61
N ASP A 79 -5.84 4.92 13.30
CA ASP A 79 -7.02 4.53 14.05
C ASP A 79 -7.41 3.09 13.67
N GLU A 80 -8.12 2.41 14.57
CA GLU A 80 -8.64 1.05 14.33
C GLU A 80 -9.60 0.98 13.13
N GLU A 81 -10.20 2.12 12.80
CA GLU A 81 -11.14 2.29 11.67
C GLU A 81 -10.43 2.72 10.37
N THR A 82 -9.12 3.01 10.41
CA THR A 82 -8.41 3.47 9.21
C THR A 82 -8.33 2.36 8.17
N GLU A 83 -8.93 2.59 7.01
CA GLU A 83 -8.85 1.66 5.89
C GLU A 83 -7.47 1.77 5.20
N ILE A 84 -6.81 0.62 5.02
CA ILE A 84 -5.53 0.54 4.31
C ILE A 84 -5.81 0.02 2.90
N VAL A 85 -5.54 0.86 1.89
CA VAL A 85 -5.84 0.56 0.49
C VAL A 85 -4.55 0.31 -0.26
N LEU A 86 -4.34 -0.93 -0.70
CA LEU A 86 -3.24 -1.28 -1.59
C LEU A 86 -3.62 -0.97 -3.04
N GLN A 87 -3.07 0.11 -3.57
CA GLN A 87 -3.24 0.49 -4.96
C GLN A 87 -2.09 -0.04 -5.79
N PHE A 88 -2.42 -0.83 -6.79
CA PHE A 88 -1.44 -1.20 -7.80
C PHE A 88 -1.44 -0.13 -8.87
N ALA A 89 -0.31 0.55 -9.05
CA ALA A 89 -0.10 1.44 -10.17
C ALA A 89 -0.59 0.73 -11.43
N ALA A 90 -1.58 1.32 -12.09
CA ALA A 90 -2.01 0.84 -13.39
C ALA A 90 -0.75 0.87 -14.26
N ASP A 91 -0.30 -0.32 -14.69
CA ASP A 91 0.42 -0.35 -15.94
C ASP A 91 -0.56 0.30 -16.92
N ASN A 92 -0.19 1.45 -17.49
CA ASN A 92 -1.02 2.19 -18.43
C ASN A 92 -1.15 1.36 -19.73
N SER A 93 -1.74 0.18 -19.62
CA SER A 93 -2.32 -0.56 -20.72
C SER A 93 -3.69 0.06 -21.00
N ASP A 94 -3.68 1.36 -21.33
CA ASP A 94 -4.73 1.99 -22.13
C ASP A 94 -4.58 1.36 -23.52
N GLY A 95 -5.53 0.50 -23.87
CA GLY A 95 -5.60 -0.20 -25.16
C GLY A 95 -6.87 0.21 -25.89
#